data_AF-A0A6B2THQ6-F1
#
_entry.id   AF-A0A6B2THQ6-F1
#
_cell.length_a   1.000
_cell.length_b   1.000
_cell.length_c   1.000
_cell.angle_alpha   90.00
_cell.angle_beta   90.00
_cell.angle_gamma   90.00
#
_symmetry.space_group_name_H-M   'P 1'
#
loop_
_entity.id
_entity.type
_entity.pdbx_description
1 polymer ?
#
loop_
_entity_poly.entity_id
_entity_poly.type
_entity_poly.pdbx_seq_one_letter_code
_entity_poly.pdbx_strand_id
1 'polypeptide(L)'
;AHEKRRAARIDWPGAALFCTATTVTLGGLALGSATGWASAPFLLCTAVGIGCYGLFAWRESTAPNPLLSLGTLRSRRFSGITLVVAVASFTFTNAVAYLPVFFQGAYGASAGASGAYLMFLTLPVLVAPLIAARLTARGTPAHTIFTWSIGLLVVGLVLAGATASPGLVWMTLPMVAVGIGFGLQAGLVDGEALAHVPPEEAGMGAGWINTVRLGSEAIAVSLFGSLFASFAGDADDASRGGFAAITIGSTLCAAVLGVASVLLMRRPGPAAPAEEPRAADHVA
;
A
#
# COMPACT_ATOMS: atom_id res chain seq x y z
N ALA A 1 5.52 -39.53 0.68
CA ALA A 1 6.92 -39.14 0.84
C ALA A 1 6.96 -37.76 1.48
N HIS A 2 7.38 -37.66 2.74
CA HIS A 2 7.60 -36.37 3.40
C HIS A 2 8.88 -35.77 2.82
N GLU A 3 8.71 -34.87 1.87
CA GLU A 3 9.80 -34.09 1.31
C GLU A 3 10.46 -33.31 2.46
N LYS A 4 11.72 -33.63 2.74
CA LYS A 4 12.53 -32.99 3.78
C LYS A 4 12.53 -31.49 3.50
N ARG A 5 11.79 -30.69 4.30
CA ARG A 5 12.00 -29.24 4.42
C ARG A 5 13.46 -29.02 4.77
N ARG A 6 14.32 -28.87 3.76
CA ARG A 6 15.69 -28.41 3.94
C ARG A 6 15.53 -27.00 4.47
N ALA A 7 15.88 -26.76 5.73
CA ALA A 7 15.81 -25.44 6.33
C ALA A 7 16.61 -24.48 5.44
N ALA A 8 15.90 -23.65 4.67
CA ALA A 8 16.52 -22.62 3.85
C ALA A 8 17.35 -21.76 4.79
N ARG A 9 18.66 -21.68 4.53
CA ARG A 9 19.55 -20.86 5.36
C ARG A 9 19.18 -19.40 5.12
N ILE A 10 18.78 -18.71 6.19
CA ILE A 10 18.42 -17.29 6.15
C ILE A 10 19.66 -16.47 5.79
N ASP A 11 19.53 -15.57 4.80
CA ASP A 11 20.58 -14.59 4.48
C ASP A 11 20.58 -13.46 5.51
N TRP A 12 21.13 -13.72 6.69
CA TRP A 12 21.25 -12.75 7.78
C TRP A 12 21.87 -11.40 7.35
N PRO A 13 22.93 -11.35 6.52
CA PRO A 13 23.44 -10.10 5.98
C PRO A 13 22.40 -9.30 5.18
N GLY A 14 21.67 -9.95 4.27
CA GLY A 14 20.59 -9.31 3.53
C GLY A 14 19.49 -8.79 4.46
N ALA A 15 19.17 -9.55 5.51
CA ALA A 15 18.11 -9.19 6.45
C ALA A 15 18.51 -7.96 7.26
N ALA A 16 19.76 -7.93 7.73
CA ALA A 16 20.32 -6.80 8.43
C ALA A 16 20.35 -5.54 7.54
N LEU A 17 20.76 -5.66 6.27
CA LEU A 17 20.75 -4.56 5.32
C LEU A 17 19.32 -4.03 5.09
N PHE A 18 18.36 -4.92 4.86
CA PHE A 18 16.97 -4.54 4.60
C PHE A 18 16.30 -3.89 5.82
N CYS A 19 16.47 -4.48 7.01
CA CYS A 19 15.95 -3.93 8.26
C CYS A 19 16.58 -2.56 8.53
N THR A 20 17.90 -2.43 8.39
CA THR A 20 18.60 -1.15 8.58
C THR A 20 18.12 -0.10 7.57
N ALA A 21 18.04 -0.46 6.29
CA ALA A 21 17.55 0.43 5.24
C ALA A 21 16.14 0.94 5.55
N THR A 22 15.23 0.03 5.91
CA THR A 22 13.83 0.36 6.21
C THR A 22 13.72 1.21 7.48
N THR A 23 14.38 0.82 8.57
CA THR A 23 14.36 1.59 9.82
C THR A 23 14.92 2.99 9.65
N VAL A 24 16.09 3.13 9.00
CA VAL A 24 16.72 4.44 8.80
C VAL A 24 15.91 5.29 7.83
N THR A 25 15.32 4.72 6.79
CA THR A 25 14.49 5.46 5.84
C THR A 25 13.20 5.97 6.51
N LEU A 26 12.48 5.11 7.24
CA LEU A 26 11.25 5.49 7.93
C LEU A 26 11.53 6.46 9.09
N GLY A 27 12.60 6.24 9.86
CA GLY A 27 13.04 7.18 10.90
C GLY A 27 13.48 8.52 10.30
N GLY A 28 14.15 8.49 9.16
CA GLY A 28 14.49 9.67 8.38
C GLY A 28 13.27 10.46 7.97
N LEU A 29 12.24 9.82 7.41
CA LEU A 29 10.98 10.47 7.04
C LEU A 29 10.31 11.14 8.25
N ALA A 30 10.28 10.48 9.41
CA ALA A 30 9.76 11.07 10.64
C ALA A 30 10.59 12.29 11.07
N LEU A 31 11.92 12.21 11.03
CA LEU A 31 12.80 13.34 11.36
C LEU A 31 12.65 14.51 10.37
N GLY A 32 12.60 14.22 9.07
CA GLY A 32 12.33 15.20 8.03
C GLY A 32 11.01 15.89 8.27
N SER A 33 10.01 15.13 8.75
CA SER A 33 8.71 15.70 9.03
C SER A 33 8.67 16.66 10.23
N ALA A 34 9.48 16.38 11.25
CA ALA A 34 9.55 17.17 12.47
C ALA A 34 10.55 18.34 12.41
N THR A 35 11.66 18.15 11.69
CA THR A 35 12.81 19.09 11.69
C THR A 35 13.06 19.76 10.34
N GLY A 36 12.28 19.39 9.31
CA GLY A 36 12.38 19.89 7.95
C GLY A 36 13.16 18.98 7.01
N TRP A 37 12.74 18.98 5.74
CA TRP A 37 13.27 18.12 4.68
C TRP A 37 14.67 18.52 4.17
N ALA A 38 15.21 19.65 4.61
CA ALA A 38 16.58 20.08 4.32
C ALA A 38 17.53 19.86 5.52
N SER A 39 17.03 19.26 6.61
CA SER A 39 17.82 19.04 7.81
C SER A 39 18.92 18.00 7.59
N ALA A 40 20.08 18.19 8.22
CA ALA A 40 21.18 17.23 8.15
C ALA A 40 20.80 15.81 8.62
N PRO A 41 19.99 15.63 9.70
CA PRO A 41 19.53 14.31 10.10
C PRO A 41 18.69 13.60 9.02
N PHE A 42 17.75 14.31 8.38
CA PHE A 42 16.96 13.75 7.28
C PHE A 42 17.86 13.32 6.12
N LEU A 43 18.72 14.22 5.64
CA LEU A 43 19.61 13.95 4.50
C LEU A 43 20.55 12.76 4.77
N LEU A 44 21.09 12.66 6.00
CA LEU A 44 21.94 11.55 6.41
C LEU A 44 21.15 10.23 6.42
N CYS A 45 19.96 10.21 7.00
CA CYS A 45 19.09 9.04 7.00
C CYS A 45 18.72 8.62 5.57
N THR A 46 18.38 9.56 4.70
CA THR A 46 18.08 9.28 3.29
C THR A 46 19.29 8.71 2.56
N ALA A 47 20.48 9.29 2.73
CA ALA A 47 21.71 8.80 2.10
C ALA A 47 22.07 7.38 2.58
N VAL A 48 22.01 7.13 3.89
CA VAL A 48 22.26 5.81 4.47
C VAL A 48 21.21 4.80 4.00
N GLY A 49 19.93 5.18 3.99
CA GLY A 49 18.83 4.33 3.50
C GLY A 49 19.03 3.91 2.04
N ILE A 50 19.32 4.87 1.16
CA ILE A 50 19.62 4.59 -0.26
C ILE A 50 20.83 3.68 -0.39
N GLY A 51 21.91 3.94 0.37
CA GLY A 51 23.10 3.11 0.38
C GLY A 51 22.81 1.67 0.81
N CYS A 52 22.07 1.47 1.91
CA CYS A 52 21.69 0.16 2.41
C CYS A 52 20.76 -0.59 1.45
N TYR A 53 19.78 0.09 0.82
CA TYR A 53 18.94 -0.54 -0.21
C TYR A 53 19.74 -0.92 -1.46
N GLY A 54 20.71 -0.10 -1.87
CA GLY A 54 21.61 -0.42 -2.99
C GLY A 54 22.47 -1.65 -2.69
N LEU A 55 23.07 -1.71 -1.49
CA LEU A 55 23.83 -2.87 -1.01
C LEU A 55 22.95 -4.11 -0.88
N PHE A 56 21.72 -3.95 -0.39
CA PHE A 56 20.73 -5.03 -0.32
C PHE A 56 20.41 -5.57 -1.72
N ALA A 57 20.11 -4.69 -2.69
CA ALA A 57 19.84 -5.12 -4.06
C ALA A 57 21.02 -5.85 -4.71
N TRP A 58 22.25 -5.37 -4.49
CA TRP A 58 23.47 -6.05 -4.93
C TRP A 58 23.63 -7.42 -4.25
N ARG A 59 23.40 -7.50 -2.94
CA ARG A 59 23.46 -8.76 -2.19
C ARG A 59 22.44 -9.76 -2.69
N GLU A 60 21.19 -9.35 -2.85
CA GLU A 60 20.11 -10.20 -3.37
C GLU A 60 20.41 -10.71 -4.79
N SER A 61 21.10 -9.91 -5.62
CA SER A 61 21.51 -10.35 -6.96
C SER A 61 22.66 -11.37 -6.99
N THR A 62 23.42 -11.50 -5.90
CA THR A 62 24.63 -12.33 -5.83
C THR A 62 24.55 -13.46 -4.79
N ALA A 63 23.56 -13.41 -3.89
CA ALA A 63 23.42 -14.34 -2.78
C ALA A 63 22.99 -15.74 -3.26
N PRO A 64 23.52 -16.83 -2.66
CA PRO A 64 23.08 -18.19 -2.96
C PRO A 64 21.63 -18.51 -2.53
N ASN A 65 21.14 -17.84 -1.49
CA ASN A 65 19.76 -17.93 -1.00
C ASN A 65 19.25 -16.51 -0.71
N PRO A 66 18.81 -15.77 -1.74
CA PRO A 66 18.29 -14.41 -1.58
C PRO A 66 17.10 -14.37 -0.62
N LEU A 67 16.96 -13.30 0.18
CA LEU A 67 15.75 -13.09 0.98
C LEU A 67 14.56 -12.69 0.13
N LEU A 68 14.80 -12.04 -1.00
CA LEU A 68 13.83 -11.48 -1.90
C LEU A 68 14.13 -11.92 -3.33
N SER A 69 13.48 -12.99 -3.76
CA SER A 69 13.51 -13.50 -5.13
C SER A 69 13.09 -12.40 -6.10
N LEU A 70 14.08 -11.81 -6.78
CA LEU A 70 13.86 -10.79 -7.80
C LEU A 70 13.00 -11.29 -8.97
N GLY A 71 12.93 -12.62 -9.16
CA GLY A 71 12.03 -13.26 -10.13
C GLY A 71 10.56 -13.04 -9.78
N THR A 72 10.20 -13.23 -8.51
CA THR A 72 8.85 -13.00 -8.00
C THR A 72 8.46 -11.53 -8.08
N LEU A 73 9.38 -10.61 -7.77
CA LEU A 73 9.15 -9.18 -7.97
C LEU A 73 8.99 -8.78 -9.45
N ARG A 74 9.71 -9.44 -10.35
CA ARG A 74 9.57 -9.22 -11.80
C ARG A 74 8.22 -9.70 -12.36
N SER A 75 7.48 -10.54 -11.62
CA SER A 75 6.11 -10.88 -12.00
C SER A 75 5.24 -9.64 -12.03
N ARG A 76 4.73 -9.32 -13.22
CA ARG A 76 3.84 -8.16 -13.43
C ARG A 76 2.59 -8.22 -12.57
N ARG A 77 2.05 -9.43 -12.36
CA ARG A 77 0.88 -9.63 -11.50
C ARG A 77 1.22 -9.35 -10.05
N PHE A 78 2.29 -9.94 -9.51
CA PHE A 78 2.71 -9.72 -8.13
C PHE A 78 3.04 -8.24 -7.86
N SER A 79 3.79 -7.60 -8.77
CA SER A 79 4.06 -6.16 -8.73
C SER A 79 2.79 -5.31 -8.80
N GLY A 80 1.85 -5.67 -9.67
CA GLY A 80 0.54 -5.01 -9.75
C GLY A 80 -0.21 -5.11 -8.43
N ILE A 81 -0.29 -6.29 -7.82
CA ILE A 81 -0.99 -6.51 -6.54
C ILE A 81 -0.31 -5.73 -5.41
N THR A 82 1.02 -5.77 -5.37
CA THR A 82 1.83 -4.98 -4.43
C THR A 82 1.52 -3.49 -4.54
N LEU A 83 1.31 -2.98 -5.76
CA LEU A 83 0.99 -1.57 -5.98
C LEU A 83 -0.44 -1.22 -5.52
N VAL A 84 -1.40 -2.15 -5.63
CA VAL A 84 -2.74 -2.00 -5.03
C VAL A 84 -2.62 -1.83 -3.51
N VAL A 85 -1.81 -2.68 -2.85
CA VAL A 85 -1.55 -2.59 -1.41
C VAL A 85 -0.99 -1.22 -1.06
N ALA A 86 0.05 -0.78 -1.76
CA ALA A 86 0.71 0.50 -1.52
C ALA A 86 -0.28 1.67 -1.59
N VAL A 87 -1.06 1.75 -2.68
CA VAL A 87 -2.04 2.82 -2.93
C VAL A 87 -3.13 2.82 -1.87
N ALA A 88 -3.69 1.65 -1.58
CA ALA A 88 -4.81 1.54 -0.68
C ALA A 88 -4.39 1.87 0.76
N SER A 89 -3.25 1.35 1.22
CA SER A 89 -2.70 1.68 2.54
C SER A 89 -2.30 3.14 2.67
N PHE A 90 -1.63 3.71 1.66
CA PHE A 90 -1.28 5.14 1.65
C PHE A 90 -2.54 6.02 1.79
N THR A 91 -3.55 5.76 0.97
CA THR A 91 -4.79 6.55 0.92
C THR A 91 -5.60 6.42 2.21
N PHE A 92 -5.82 5.19 2.66
CA PHE A 92 -6.68 4.92 3.80
C PHE A 92 -6.06 5.43 5.09
N THR A 93 -4.75 5.25 5.28
CA THR A 93 -4.05 5.74 6.48
C THR A 93 -4.07 7.26 6.58
N ASN A 94 -3.92 7.99 5.46
CA ASN A 94 -4.09 9.45 5.49
C ASN A 94 -5.50 9.87 5.91
N ALA A 95 -6.51 9.21 5.36
CA ALA A 95 -7.89 9.50 5.73
C ALA A 95 -8.12 9.25 7.23
N VAL A 96 -7.65 8.12 7.77
CA VAL A 96 -7.82 7.81 9.20
C VAL A 96 -7.03 8.77 10.09
N ALA A 97 -5.80 9.11 9.72
CA ALA A 97 -4.91 9.93 10.55
C ALA A 97 -5.33 11.41 10.61
N TYR A 98 -5.76 11.99 9.48
CA TYR A 98 -5.91 13.45 9.38
C TYR A 98 -7.35 13.93 9.25
N LEU A 99 -8.30 13.07 8.89
CA LEU A 99 -9.70 13.46 8.81
C LEU A 99 -10.27 13.97 10.15
N PRO A 100 -9.94 13.37 11.32
CA PRO A 100 -10.40 13.91 12.60
C PRO A 100 -9.83 15.30 12.90
N VAL A 101 -8.58 15.53 12.52
CA VAL A 101 -7.91 16.82 12.69
C VAL A 101 -8.60 17.88 11.83
N PHE A 102 -8.94 17.54 10.59
CA PHE A 102 -9.71 18.41 9.70
C PHE A 102 -11.08 18.78 10.27
N PHE A 103 -11.85 17.81 10.75
CA PHE A 103 -13.17 18.07 11.32
C PHE A 103 -13.11 18.93 12.59
N GLN A 104 -12.12 18.69 13.45
CA GLN A 104 -11.95 19.45 14.67
C GLN A 104 -11.47 20.88 14.37
N GLY A 105 -10.48 21.05 13.47
CA GLY A 105 -9.89 22.35 13.19
C GLY A 105 -10.73 23.23 12.27
N ALA A 106 -11.24 22.70 11.14
CA ALA A 106 -12.00 23.52 10.18
C ALA A 106 -13.48 23.71 10.56
N TYR A 107 -14.06 22.80 11.36
CA TYR A 107 -15.50 22.83 11.70
C TYR A 107 -15.78 22.95 13.20
N GLY A 108 -14.75 22.97 14.05
CA GLY A 108 -14.92 22.97 15.50
C GLY A 108 -15.68 21.74 16.01
N ALA A 109 -15.69 20.64 15.25
CA ALA A 109 -16.39 19.43 15.64
C ALA A 109 -15.77 18.87 16.93
N SER A 110 -16.60 18.28 17.80
CA SER A 110 -16.06 17.59 18.98
C SER A 110 -15.29 16.33 18.57
N ALA A 111 -14.39 15.86 19.44
CA ALA A 111 -13.68 14.60 19.24
C ALA A 111 -14.66 13.42 19.05
N GLY A 112 -15.76 13.40 19.81
CA GLY A 112 -16.81 12.39 19.67
C GLY A 112 -17.52 12.42 18.32
N ALA A 113 -17.85 13.61 17.81
CA ALA A 113 -18.45 13.77 16.49
C ALA A 113 -17.48 13.33 15.37
N SER A 114 -16.21 13.72 15.48
CA SER A 114 -15.15 13.32 14.53
C SER A 114 -14.91 11.80 14.52
N GLY A 115 -14.96 11.17 15.69
CA GLY A 115 -14.93 9.71 15.81
C GLY A 115 -16.13 9.03 15.17
N ALA A 116 -17.34 9.60 15.33
CA ALA A 116 -18.52 9.11 14.62
C ALA A 116 -18.38 9.26 13.09
N TYR A 117 -17.71 10.30 12.60
CA TYR A 117 -17.43 10.46 11.17
C TYR A 117 -16.45 9.41 10.63
N LEU A 118 -15.44 9.03 11.42
CA LEU A 118 -14.56 7.90 11.10
C LEU A 118 -15.30 6.56 10.99
N MET A 119 -16.46 6.39 11.63
CA MET A 119 -17.25 5.16 11.47
C MET A 119 -17.75 4.98 10.05
N PHE A 120 -18.11 6.05 9.34
CA PHE A 120 -18.53 5.93 7.93
C PHE A 120 -17.40 5.49 7.01
N LEU A 121 -16.15 5.79 7.38
CA LEU A 121 -14.95 5.33 6.69
C LEU A 121 -14.60 3.88 7.05
N THR A 122 -14.72 3.50 8.33
CA THR A 122 -14.22 2.21 8.85
C THR A 122 -15.25 1.08 8.83
N LEU A 123 -16.55 1.35 9.02
CA LEU A 123 -17.61 0.33 8.96
C LEU A 123 -17.65 -0.43 7.62
N PRO A 124 -17.50 0.22 6.45
CA PRO A 124 -17.47 -0.53 5.19
C PRO A 124 -16.29 -1.49 5.08
N VAL A 125 -15.17 -1.22 5.77
CA VAL A 125 -14.00 -2.11 5.80
C VAL A 125 -14.31 -3.43 6.49
N LEU A 126 -15.32 -3.46 7.39
CA LEU A 126 -15.77 -4.71 8.02
C LEU A 126 -16.58 -5.59 7.05
N VAL A 127 -17.32 -4.99 6.13
CA VAL A 127 -18.30 -5.69 5.27
C VAL A 127 -17.73 -5.97 3.87
N ALA A 128 -17.00 -5.03 3.29
CA ALA A 128 -16.49 -5.12 1.93
C ALA A 128 -15.56 -6.33 1.66
N PRO A 129 -14.70 -6.79 2.59
CA PRO A 129 -13.94 -8.03 2.40
C PRO A 129 -14.83 -9.25 2.16
N LEU A 130 -15.96 -9.35 2.86
CA LEU A 130 -16.92 -10.45 2.69
C LEU A 130 -17.60 -10.40 1.32
N ILE A 131 -17.89 -9.17 0.83
CA ILE A 131 -18.44 -8.95 -0.51
C ILE A 131 -17.41 -9.39 -1.56
N ALA A 132 -16.15 -8.98 -1.41
CA ALA A 132 -15.07 -9.35 -2.31
C ALA A 132 -14.90 -10.88 -2.39
N ALA A 133 -14.87 -11.57 -1.23
CA ALA A 133 -14.78 -13.03 -1.18
C ALA A 133 -15.97 -13.72 -1.90
N ARG A 134 -17.21 -13.23 -1.69
CA ARG A 134 -18.40 -13.76 -2.36
C ARG A 134 -18.38 -13.53 -3.87
N LEU A 135 -17.91 -12.37 -4.33
CA LEU A 135 -17.80 -12.05 -5.75
C LEU A 135 -16.78 -12.95 -6.46
N THR A 136 -15.64 -13.19 -5.83
CA THR A 136 -14.62 -14.13 -6.33
C THR A 136 -15.16 -15.55 -6.38
N ALA A 137 -15.89 -16.01 -5.34
CA ALA A 137 -16.54 -17.32 -5.32
C ALA A 137 -17.59 -17.50 -6.43
N ARG A 138 -18.19 -16.40 -6.91
CA ARG A 138 -19.14 -16.39 -8.05
C ARG A 138 -18.45 -16.30 -9.42
N GLY A 139 -17.11 -16.33 -9.47
CA GLY A 139 -16.33 -16.30 -10.71
C GLY A 139 -15.88 -14.91 -11.15
N THR A 140 -16.03 -13.87 -10.30
CA THR A 140 -15.49 -12.54 -10.62
C THR A 140 -13.96 -12.58 -10.50
N PRO A 141 -13.18 -12.19 -11.53
CA PRO A 141 -11.73 -12.16 -11.43
C PRO A 141 -11.22 -11.15 -10.39
N ALA A 142 -10.21 -11.51 -9.62
CA ALA A 142 -9.64 -10.66 -8.57
C ALA A 142 -9.17 -9.27 -9.10
N HIS A 143 -8.57 -9.23 -10.29
CA HIS A 143 -8.14 -7.98 -10.91
C HIS A 143 -9.31 -7.01 -11.21
N THR A 144 -10.51 -7.52 -11.47
CA THR A 144 -11.72 -6.70 -11.64
C THR A 144 -12.11 -6.05 -10.30
N ILE A 145 -12.05 -6.82 -9.21
CA ILE A 145 -12.35 -6.33 -7.87
C ILE A 145 -11.31 -5.29 -7.42
N PHE A 146 -10.03 -5.49 -7.72
CA PHE A 146 -8.99 -4.48 -7.47
C PHE A 146 -9.20 -3.20 -8.29
N THR A 147 -9.68 -3.32 -9.54
CA THR A 147 -10.04 -2.16 -10.36
C THR A 147 -11.19 -1.36 -9.73
N TRP A 148 -12.23 -2.04 -9.23
CA TRP A 148 -13.33 -1.40 -8.51
C TRP A 148 -12.89 -0.77 -7.19
N SER A 149 -12.01 -1.45 -6.45
CA SER A 149 -11.40 -0.95 -5.22
C SER A 149 -10.70 0.40 -5.46
N ILE A 150 -9.78 0.45 -6.43
CA ILE A 150 -9.07 1.68 -6.80
C ILE A 150 -10.03 2.76 -7.29
N GLY A 151 -10.99 2.39 -8.15
CA GLY A 151 -11.99 3.33 -8.66
C GLY A 151 -12.79 3.99 -7.55
N LEU A 152 -13.22 3.21 -6.55
CA LEU A 152 -13.95 3.72 -5.39
C LEU A 152 -13.07 4.59 -4.47
N LEU A 153 -11.79 4.25 -4.29
CA LEU A 153 -10.84 5.12 -3.58
C LEU A 153 -10.71 6.48 -4.28
N VAL A 154 -10.48 6.49 -5.59
CA VAL A 154 -10.35 7.72 -6.39
C VAL A 154 -11.64 8.54 -6.35
N VAL A 155 -12.78 7.92 -6.63
CA VAL A 155 -14.09 8.61 -6.61
C VAL A 155 -14.39 9.17 -5.22
N GLY A 156 -14.16 8.39 -4.17
CA GLY A 156 -14.37 8.83 -2.80
C GLY A 156 -13.51 10.04 -2.43
N LEU A 157 -12.23 10.03 -2.79
CA LEU A 157 -11.34 11.17 -2.53
C LEU A 157 -11.67 12.41 -3.37
N VAL A 158 -12.05 12.24 -4.63
CA VAL A 158 -12.50 13.36 -5.50
C VAL A 158 -13.76 13.99 -4.92
N LEU A 159 -14.74 13.18 -4.52
CA LEU A 159 -15.96 13.68 -3.89
C LEU A 159 -15.64 14.38 -2.55
N ALA A 160 -14.73 13.82 -1.75
CA ALA A 160 -14.28 14.44 -0.50
C ALA A 160 -13.66 15.83 -0.75
N GLY A 161 -12.75 15.94 -1.72
CA GLY A 161 -12.10 17.21 -2.07
C GLY A 161 -13.01 18.24 -2.75
N ALA A 162 -14.03 17.79 -3.48
CA ALA A 162 -15.01 18.66 -4.15
C ALA A 162 -16.08 19.21 -3.19
N THR A 163 -16.16 18.71 -1.96
CA THR A 163 -17.20 19.11 -1.01
C THR A 163 -16.89 20.50 -0.43
N ALA A 164 -17.54 21.54 -0.96
CA ALA A 164 -17.34 22.94 -0.55
C ALA A 164 -17.89 23.28 0.85
N SER A 165 -18.89 22.52 1.32
CA SER A 165 -19.49 22.63 2.66
C SER A 165 -19.72 21.23 3.22
N PRO A 166 -18.76 20.66 3.94
CA PRO A 166 -18.86 19.30 4.46
C PRO A 166 -19.67 19.29 5.76
N GLY A 167 -20.99 19.37 5.60
CA GLY A 167 -21.88 18.82 6.60
C GLY A 167 -21.73 17.30 6.65
N LEU A 168 -22.07 16.70 7.80
CA LEU A 168 -22.04 15.24 8.03
C LEU A 168 -22.62 14.45 6.85
N VAL A 169 -23.77 14.88 6.32
CA VAL A 169 -24.45 14.21 5.19
C VAL A 169 -23.59 14.19 3.92
N TRP A 170 -22.90 15.29 3.62
CA TRP A 170 -22.12 15.43 2.39
C TRP A 170 -20.80 14.65 2.45
N MET A 171 -20.22 14.48 3.64
CA MET A 171 -18.99 13.70 3.80
C MET A 171 -19.23 12.19 3.95
N THR A 172 -20.44 11.76 4.30
CA THR A 172 -20.78 10.32 4.45
C THR A 172 -20.49 9.52 3.19
N LEU A 173 -20.99 9.96 2.04
CA LEU A 173 -20.83 9.22 0.78
C LEU A 173 -19.35 9.08 0.34
N PRO A 174 -18.54 10.15 0.36
CA PRO A 174 -17.09 10.04 0.16
C PRO A 174 -16.42 9.03 1.08
N MET A 175 -16.70 9.08 2.39
CA MET A 175 -16.08 8.20 3.38
C MET A 175 -16.48 6.74 3.18
N VAL A 176 -17.76 6.49 2.89
CA VAL A 176 -18.25 5.14 2.57
C VAL A 176 -17.57 4.61 1.31
N ALA A 177 -17.44 5.43 0.26
CA ALA A 177 -16.76 5.03 -0.97
C ALA A 177 -15.28 4.66 -0.73
N VAL A 178 -14.54 5.49 0.01
CA VAL A 178 -13.14 5.18 0.38
C VAL A 178 -13.06 3.89 1.22
N GLY A 179 -13.95 3.73 2.20
CA GLY A 179 -14.00 2.54 3.05
C GLY A 179 -14.28 1.25 2.26
N ILE A 180 -15.26 1.27 1.35
CA ILE A 180 -15.54 0.13 0.47
C ILE A 180 -14.35 -0.13 -0.45
N GLY A 181 -13.77 0.92 -1.03
CA GLY A 181 -12.59 0.82 -1.87
C GLY A 181 -11.44 0.10 -1.16
N PHE A 182 -11.08 0.53 0.05
CA PHE A 182 -10.05 -0.12 0.84
C PHE A 182 -10.42 -1.56 1.25
N GLY A 183 -11.66 -1.78 1.72
CA GLY A 183 -12.09 -3.08 2.22
C GLY A 183 -12.20 -4.16 1.13
N LEU A 184 -12.56 -3.80 -0.11
CA LEU A 184 -12.64 -4.76 -1.21
C LEU A 184 -11.29 -5.42 -1.51
N GLN A 185 -10.20 -4.65 -1.51
CA GLN A 185 -8.86 -5.22 -1.73
C GLN A 185 -8.33 -5.92 -0.48
N ALA A 186 -8.60 -5.40 0.72
CA ALA A 186 -8.16 -6.03 1.98
C ALA A 186 -8.61 -7.50 2.13
N GLY A 187 -9.78 -7.87 1.58
CA GLY A 187 -10.28 -9.25 1.63
C GLY A 187 -9.63 -10.24 0.67
N LEU A 188 -8.85 -9.78 -0.32
CA LEU A 188 -8.32 -10.63 -1.39
C LEU A 188 -6.80 -10.51 -1.58
N VAL A 189 -6.21 -9.38 -1.19
CA VAL A 189 -4.89 -8.98 -1.67
C VAL A 189 -3.78 -9.94 -1.28
N ASP A 190 -3.77 -10.40 -0.02
CA ASP A 190 -2.72 -11.29 0.46
C ASP A 190 -2.84 -12.69 -0.16
N GLY A 191 -4.06 -13.23 -0.23
CA GLY A 191 -4.32 -14.54 -0.84
C GLY A 191 -4.03 -14.55 -2.35
N GLU A 192 -4.47 -13.52 -3.06
CA GLU A 192 -4.22 -13.40 -4.50
C GLU A 192 -2.73 -13.19 -4.78
N ALA A 193 -2.03 -12.35 -4.00
CA ALA A 193 -0.59 -12.16 -4.19
C ALA A 193 0.18 -13.46 -3.98
N LEU A 194 -0.10 -14.18 -2.89
CA LEU A 194 0.56 -15.44 -2.57
C LEU A 194 0.23 -16.57 -3.55
N ALA A 195 -0.92 -16.53 -4.22
CA ALA A 195 -1.26 -17.49 -5.28
C ALA A 195 -0.34 -17.38 -6.51
N HIS A 196 0.35 -16.25 -6.71
CA HIS A 196 1.32 -16.06 -7.80
C HIS A 196 2.77 -16.26 -7.36
N VAL A 197 3.01 -16.75 -6.13
CA VAL A 197 4.35 -16.98 -5.57
C VAL A 197 4.54 -18.48 -5.32
N PRO A 198 5.72 -19.07 -5.62
CA PRO A 198 6.00 -20.47 -5.26
C PRO A 198 5.77 -20.71 -3.76
N PRO A 199 5.23 -21.88 -3.33
CA PRO A 199 4.95 -22.16 -1.93
C PRO A 199 6.16 -22.00 -0.99
N GLU A 200 7.36 -22.25 -1.51
CA GLU A 200 8.64 -22.09 -0.81
C GLU A 200 8.99 -20.62 -0.51
N GLU A 201 8.50 -19.71 -1.35
CA GLU A 201 8.72 -18.27 -1.29
C GLU A 201 7.55 -17.50 -0.64
N ALA A 202 6.47 -18.18 -0.23
CA ALA A 202 5.27 -17.54 0.30
C ALA A 202 5.53 -16.67 1.54
N GLY A 203 6.46 -17.08 2.41
CA GLY A 203 6.86 -16.28 3.58
C GLY A 203 7.51 -14.95 3.19
N MET A 204 8.37 -14.96 2.16
CA MET A 204 8.97 -13.76 1.60
C MET A 204 7.91 -12.87 0.92
N GLY A 205 7.02 -13.46 0.12
CA GLY A 205 5.94 -12.73 -0.55
C GLY A 205 5.06 -11.98 0.46
N ALA A 206 4.65 -12.66 1.54
CA ALA A 206 3.88 -12.05 2.63
C ALA A 206 4.66 -10.94 3.37
N GLY A 207 5.95 -11.16 3.62
CA GLY A 207 6.83 -10.17 4.25
C GLY A 207 6.99 -8.91 3.39
N TRP A 208 7.16 -9.08 2.08
CA TRP A 208 7.25 -7.96 1.13
C TRP A 208 5.96 -7.15 1.07
N ILE A 209 4.80 -7.82 0.96
CA ILE A 209 3.49 -7.16 0.97
C ILE A 209 3.31 -6.32 2.22
N ASN A 210 3.63 -6.87 3.40
CA ASN A 210 3.54 -6.14 4.66
C ASN A 210 4.54 -4.99 4.74
N THR A 211 5.75 -5.15 4.21
CA THR A 211 6.74 -4.06 4.17
C THR A 211 6.25 -2.92 3.30
N VAL A 212 5.71 -3.22 2.12
CA VAL A 212 5.13 -2.21 1.23
C VAL A 212 3.92 -1.54 1.87
N ARG A 213 3.06 -2.33 2.53
CA ARG A 213 1.90 -1.84 3.28
C ARG A 213 2.31 -0.81 4.33
N LEU A 214 3.10 -1.24 5.31
CA LEU A 214 3.51 -0.40 6.44
C LEU A 214 4.44 0.75 5.99
N GLY A 215 5.30 0.50 5.01
CA GLY A 215 6.16 1.54 4.42
C GLY A 215 5.35 2.65 3.77
N SER A 216 4.31 2.29 3.00
CA SER A 216 3.42 3.27 2.37
C SER A 216 2.64 4.08 3.41
N GLU A 217 2.20 3.44 4.50
CA GLU A 217 1.51 4.10 5.61
C GLU A 217 2.41 5.11 6.33
N ALA A 218 3.66 4.72 6.62
CA ALA A 218 4.63 5.60 7.26
C ALA A 218 5.04 6.79 6.37
N ILE A 219 5.21 6.55 5.07
CA ILE A 219 5.44 7.61 4.07
C ILE A 219 4.26 8.58 4.06
N ALA A 220 3.03 8.06 4.02
CA ALA A 220 1.80 8.85 4.01
C ALA A 220 1.74 9.81 5.21
N VAL A 221 1.85 9.27 6.44
CA VAL A 221 1.81 10.06 7.67
C VAL A 221 2.96 11.07 7.74
N SER A 222 4.16 10.72 7.29
CA SER A 222 5.30 11.66 7.36
C SER A 222 5.13 12.84 6.40
N LEU A 223 4.73 12.59 5.15
CA LEU A 223 4.52 13.65 4.15
C LEU A 223 3.39 14.59 4.53
N PHE A 224 2.23 14.04 4.91
CA PHE A 224 1.07 14.86 5.24
C PHE A 224 1.18 15.52 6.61
N GLY A 225 1.91 14.92 7.56
CA GLY A 225 2.22 15.54 8.84
C GLY A 225 3.01 16.83 8.67
N SER A 226 4.05 16.82 7.83
CA SER A 226 4.81 18.05 7.51
C SER A 226 3.97 19.10 6.81
N LEU A 227 3.13 18.64 5.88
CA LEU A 227 2.28 19.54 5.13
C LEU A 227 1.28 20.23 6.04
N PHE A 228 0.68 19.48 6.97
CA PHE A 228 -0.18 20.03 8.00
C PHE A 228 0.55 21.05 8.89
N ALA A 229 1.78 20.72 9.32
CA ALA A 229 2.61 21.63 10.10
C ALA A 229 3.00 22.91 9.33
N SER A 230 3.12 22.85 8.00
CA SER A 230 3.46 24.02 7.18
C SER A 230 2.38 25.10 7.13
N PHE A 231 1.15 24.76 7.48
CA PHE A 231 0.02 25.69 7.50
C PHE A 231 -0.31 26.23 8.90
N ALA A 232 0.54 26.02 9.91
CA ALA A 232 0.27 26.28 11.33
C ALA A 232 0.02 27.76 11.74
N GLY A 233 -0.19 28.70 10.79
CA GLY A 233 -0.51 30.09 11.06
C GLY A 233 -1.96 30.34 11.51
N ASP A 234 -2.92 29.57 10.97
CA ASP A 234 -4.32 29.55 11.40
C ASP A 234 -4.83 28.10 11.34
N ALA A 235 -5.55 27.67 12.38
CA ALA A 235 -6.02 26.29 12.50
C ALA A 235 -7.06 25.93 11.42
N ASP A 236 -7.86 26.89 10.97
CA ASP A 236 -8.83 26.68 9.88
C ASP A 236 -8.11 26.52 8.53
N ASP A 237 -7.20 27.44 8.21
CA ASP A 237 -6.38 27.38 6.99
C ASP A 237 -5.51 26.12 6.95
N ALA A 238 -4.95 25.69 8.09
CA ALA A 238 -4.20 24.45 8.20
C ALA A 238 -5.06 23.21 7.93
N SER A 239 -6.27 23.21 8.47
CA SER A 239 -7.20 22.12 8.29
C SER A 239 -7.67 22.04 6.84
N ARG A 240 -8.07 23.17 6.24
CA ARG A 240 -8.57 23.23 4.86
C ARG A 240 -7.47 22.99 3.82
N GLY A 241 -6.32 23.66 3.95
CA GLY A 241 -5.17 23.47 3.08
C GLY A 241 -4.59 22.06 3.18
N GLY A 242 -4.46 21.54 4.40
CA GLY A 242 -4.03 20.16 4.65
C GLY A 242 -4.98 19.14 4.05
N PHE A 243 -6.29 19.30 4.25
CA PHE A 243 -7.29 18.40 3.68
C PHE A 243 -7.34 18.42 2.15
N ALA A 244 -7.26 19.60 1.53
CA ALA A 244 -7.16 19.74 0.09
C ALA A 244 -5.91 19.02 -0.45
N ALA A 245 -4.77 19.19 0.20
CA ALA A 245 -3.56 18.51 -0.22
C ALA A 245 -3.61 16.99 -0.02
N ILE A 246 -4.21 16.51 1.08
CA ILE A 246 -4.43 15.07 1.32
C ILE A 246 -5.31 14.48 0.24
N THR A 247 -6.45 15.11 -0.05
CA THR A 247 -7.40 14.61 -1.04
C THR A 247 -6.79 14.65 -2.45
N ILE A 248 -6.19 15.76 -2.87
CA ILE A 248 -5.53 15.87 -4.18
C ILE A 248 -4.36 14.91 -4.30
N GLY A 249 -3.43 14.93 -3.34
CA GLY A 249 -2.24 14.09 -3.35
C GLY A 249 -2.56 12.60 -3.32
N SER A 250 -3.49 12.18 -2.46
CA SER A 250 -3.95 10.79 -2.42
C SER A 250 -4.72 10.40 -3.67
N THR A 251 -5.50 11.32 -4.27
CA THR A 251 -6.23 11.06 -5.53
C THR A 251 -5.25 10.85 -6.67
N LEU A 252 -4.24 11.72 -6.81
CA LEU A 252 -3.21 11.59 -7.84
C LEU A 252 -2.40 10.31 -7.67
N CYS A 253 -1.99 10.00 -6.43
CA CYS A 253 -1.32 8.76 -6.11
C CYS A 253 -2.17 7.54 -6.49
N ALA A 254 -3.44 7.52 -6.05
CA ALA A 254 -4.36 6.43 -6.34
C ALA A 254 -4.70 6.29 -7.81
N ALA A 255 -4.86 7.40 -8.54
CA ALA A 255 -5.13 7.37 -9.97
C ALA A 255 -3.92 6.88 -10.77
N VAL A 256 -2.73 7.44 -10.53
CA VAL A 256 -1.52 7.10 -11.30
C VAL A 256 -1.05 5.68 -11.00
N LEU A 257 -0.85 5.36 -9.73
CA LEU A 257 -0.38 4.05 -9.32
C LEU A 257 -1.48 2.98 -9.46
N GLY A 258 -2.75 3.36 -9.31
CA GLY A 258 -3.87 2.47 -9.56
C GLY A 258 -4.05 2.13 -11.04
N VAL A 259 -3.87 3.10 -11.95
CA VAL A 259 -3.84 2.80 -13.40
C VAL A 259 -2.64 1.91 -13.72
N ALA A 260 -1.47 2.20 -13.17
CA ALA A 260 -0.28 1.36 -13.36
C ALA A 260 -0.51 -0.08 -12.87
N SER A 261 -1.14 -0.27 -11.71
CA SER A 261 -1.43 -1.61 -11.16
C SER A 261 -2.39 -2.38 -12.05
N VAL A 262 -3.47 -1.74 -12.51
CA VAL A 262 -4.46 -2.35 -13.42
C VAL A 262 -3.80 -2.72 -14.76
N LEU A 263 -2.95 -1.84 -15.32
CA LEU A 263 -2.22 -2.13 -16.55
C LEU A 263 -1.24 -3.29 -16.39
N LEU A 264 -0.55 -3.39 -15.25
CA LEU A 264 0.35 -4.50 -14.94
C LEU A 264 -0.39 -5.84 -14.81
N MET A 265 -1.59 -5.83 -14.22
CA MET A 265 -2.41 -7.03 -14.07
C MET A 265 -3.08 -7.50 -15.36
N ARG A 266 -3.45 -6.57 -16.25
CA ARG A 266 -4.14 -6.88 -17.52
C ARG A 266 -3.23 -7.36 -18.64
N ARG A 267 -1.93 -7.06 -18.59
CA ARG A 267 -1.01 -7.53 -19.63
C ARG A 267 -0.79 -9.05 -19.48
N PRO A 268 -0.94 -9.85 -20.56
CA PRO A 268 -0.58 -11.26 -20.54
C PRO A 268 0.86 -11.41 -20.06
N GLY A 269 1.11 -12.32 -19.12
CA GLY A 269 2.47 -12.70 -18.76
C GLY A 269 3.19 -13.28 -19.98
N PRO A 270 4.55 -13.28 -20.00
CA PRO A 270 5.27 -14.05 -21.01
C PRO A 270 4.74 -15.49 -20.96
N ALA A 271 4.41 -16.05 -22.12
CA ALA A 271 4.00 -17.44 -22.22
C ALA A 271 5.03 -18.31 -21.50
N ALA A 272 4.57 -19.23 -20.63
CA ALA A 272 5.45 -20.24 -20.07
C ALA A 272 6.16 -20.94 -21.25
N PRO A 273 7.48 -21.18 -21.17
CA PRO A 273 8.15 -22.02 -22.16
C PRO A 273 7.37 -23.33 -22.23
N ALA A 274 6.99 -23.73 -23.45
CA ALA A 274 6.25 -24.96 -23.69
C ALA A 274 6.95 -26.10 -22.97
N GLU A 275 6.24 -26.82 -22.11
CA GLU A 275 6.72 -28.11 -21.62
C GLU A 275 7.03 -28.94 -22.88
N GLU A 276 8.32 -29.19 -23.13
CA GLU A 276 8.73 -30.19 -24.10
C GLU A 276 8.00 -31.48 -23.73
N PRO A 277 7.31 -32.12 -24.69
CA PRO A 277 6.62 -33.36 -24.42
C PRO A 277 7.63 -34.32 -23.83
N ARG A 278 7.42 -34.72 -22.57
CA ARG A 278 8.17 -35.80 -21.93
C ARG A 278 8.24 -36.93 -22.94
N ALA A 279 9.45 -37.18 -23.46
CA ALA A 279 9.71 -38.33 -24.30
C ALA A 279 9.16 -39.53 -23.54
N ALA A 280 8.13 -40.15 -24.12
CA ALA A 280 7.58 -41.36 -23.59
C ALA A 280 8.74 -42.34 -23.47
N ASP A 281 9.03 -42.77 -22.23
CA ASP A 281 9.93 -43.87 -21.98
C ASP A 281 9.43 -45.06 -22.80
N HIS A 282 10.11 -45.33 -23.92
CA HIS A 282 10.01 -46.58 -24.64
C HIS A 282 10.59 -47.66 -23.75
N VAL A 283 9.73 -48.23 -22.90
CA VAL A 283 9.96 -49.55 -22.33
C VAL A 283 9.60 -50.56 -23.42
N ALA A 284 10.64 -51.10 -24.07
CA ALA A 284 10.61 -52.35 -24.79
C ALA A 284 11.44 -53.37 -23.99
#